data_AF-A0A7S1UNC9-F1
#
_entry.id   AF-A0A7S1UNC9-F1
#
_cell.length_a   1.000
_cell.length_b   1.000
_cell.length_c   1.000
_cell.angle_alpha   90.00
_cell.angle_beta   90.00
_cell.angle_gamma   90.00
#
_symmetry.space_group_name_H-M   'P 1'
#
loop_
_entity.id
_entity.type
_entity.pdbx_description
1 polymer ?
#
loop_
_entity_poly.entity_id
_entity_poly.type
_entity_poly.pdbx_seq_one_letter_code
_entity_poly.pdbx_strand_id
1 'polypeptide(L)'
;QATKANTRDLVTASDVECQRIIQELIEASFPASSFLGEEQVGAGTLASVEALRSSLEQETEDGLLWIVDPIDGTTNFQAGLPIYCASIGVMDEDGLLAGVIYNPFLDEMTWATRGGGAFVNGNRLEARTDGTATTVLKDALVNIGFPV
;
A
#
# COMPACT_ATOMS: atom_id res chain seq x y z
N GLN A 1 -10.68 29.58 -22.77
CA GLN A 1 -11.26 29.19 -21.47
C GLN A 1 -10.80 27.76 -21.22
N ALA A 2 -9.96 27.55 -20.19
CA ALA A 2 -9.48 26.23 -19.83
C ALA A 2 -10.65 25.41 -19.26
N THR A 3 -10.93 24.28 -19.88
CA THR A 3 -11.91 23.30 -19.43
C THR A 3 -11.48 22.84 -18.04
N LYS A 4 -12.36 22.94 -17.04
CA LYS A 4 -12.10 22.40 -15.69
C LYS A 4 -11.75 20.92 -15.85
N ALA A 5 -10.50 20.55 -15.60
CA ALA A 5 -10.09 19.16 -15.49
C ALA A 5 -11.01 18.50 -14.46
N ASN A 6 -11.61 17.37 -14.81
CA ASN A 6 -12.55 16.69 -13.95
C ASN A 6 -11.77 16.22 -12.71
N THR A 7 -12.32 16.33 -11.50
CA THR A 7 -11.59 15.98 -10.26
C THR A 7 -11.09 14.52 -10.28
N ARG A 8 -11.81 13.62 -10.96
CA ARG A 8 -11.34 12.25 -11.22
C ARG A 8 -10.06 12.19 -12.06
N ASP A 9 -9.99 12.99 -13.14
CA ASP A 9 -8.83 13.01 -14.04
C ASP A 9 -7.57 13.50 -13.33
N LEU A 10 -7.71 14.45 -12.40
CA LEU A 10 -6.58 14.98 -11.62
C LEU A 10 -6.02 13.95 -10.62
N VAL A 11 -6.90 13.11 -10.07
CA VAL A 11 -6.48 12.11 -9.09
C VAL A 11 -5.84 10.92 -9.77
N THR A 12 -6.39 10.43 -10.88
CA THR A 12 -5.69 9.45 -11.72
C THR A 12 -4.30 9.95 -12.15
N ALA A 13 -4.12 11.24 -12.43
CA ALA A 13 -2.80 11.80 -12.70
C ALA A 13 -1.86 11.81 -11.48
N SER A 14 -2.42 11.96 -10.27
CA SER A 14 -1.66 11.93 -9.02
C SER A 14 -1.23 10.50 -8.67
N ASP A 15 -2.13 9.53 -8.78
CA ASP A 15 -1.85 8.09 -8.59
C ASP A 15 -0.73 7.63 -9.54
N VAL A 16 -0.86 7.92 -10.84
CA VAL A 16 0.13 7.58 -11.86
C VAL A 16 1.49 8.22 -11.57
N GLU A 17 1.52 9.50 -11.18
CA GLU A 17 2.77 10.21 -10.90
C GLU A 17 3.44 9.70 -9.61
N CYS A 18 2.67 9.43 -8.56
CA CYS A 18 3.17 8.83 -7.33
C CYS A 18 3.75 7.44 -7.61
N GLN A 19 3.05 6.60 -8.39
CA GLN A 19 3.57 5.29 -8.78
C GLN A 19 4.87 5.42 -9.58
N ARG A 20 4.95 6.33 -10.55
CA ARG A 20 6.16 6.57 -11.35
C ARG A 20 7.35 6.91 -10.45
N ILE A 21 7.17 7.81 -9.49
CA ILE A 21 8.22 8.21 -8.55
C ILE A 21 8.67 7.02 -7.69
N ILE A 22 7.72 6.25 -7.15
CA ILE A 22 8.03 5.07 -6.32
C ILE A 22 8.79 4.03 -7.14
N GLN A 23 8.32 3.74 -8.35
CA GLN A 23 8.95 2.78 -9.25
C GLN A 23 10.39 3.20 -9.60
N GLU A 24 10.62 4.47 -9.95
CA GLU A 24 11.97 4.98 -10.25
C GLU A 24 12.94 4.84 -9.06
N LEU A 25 12.45 5.08 -7.83
CA LEU A 25 13.27 4.94 -6.62
C LEU A 25 13.60 3.47 -6.33
N ILE A 26 12.65 2.57 -6.55
CA ILE A 26 12.83 1.13 -6.39
C ILE A 26 13.81 0.61 -7.44
N GLU A 27 13.61 0.91 -8.72
CA GLU A 27 14.48 0.47 -9.81
C GLU A 27 15.92 1.01 -9.65
N ALA A 28 16.08 2.22 -9.14
CA ALA A 28 17.41 2.79 -8.85
C ALA A 28 18.14 2.06 -7.71
N SER A 29 17.39 1.52 -6.73
CA SER A 29 17.94 0.88 -5.52
C SER A 29 18.05 -0.64 -5.65
N PHE A 30 17.11 -1.26 -6.38
CA PHE A 30 16.90 -2.69 -6.57
C PHE A 30 16.63 -2.98 -8.06
N PRO A 31 17.61 -2.74 -8.96
CA PRO A 31 17.42 -2.83 -10.41
C PRO A 31 17.10 -4.24 -10.93
N ALA A 32 17.35 -5.26 -10.10
CA ALA A 32 17.06 -6.65 -10.42
C ALA A 32 15.63 -7.08 -10.05
N SER A 33 14.93 -6.30 -9.21
CA SER A 33 13.62 -6.67 -8.66
C SER A 33 12.48 -6.43 -9.65
N SER A 34 11.36 -7.11 -9.41
CA SER A 34 10.11 -6.88 -10.15
C SER A 34 9.21 -5.88 -9.42
N PHE A 35 8.32 -5.24 -10.15
CA PHE A 35 7.40 -4.22 -9.66
C PHE A 35 5.97 -4.52 -10.11
N LEU A 36 5.03 -4.40 -9.17
CA LEU A 36 3.60 -4.54 -9.38
C LEU A 36 2.88 -3.35 -8.74
N GLY A 37 2.49 -2.37 -9.55
CA GLY A 37 1.72 -1.21 -9.10
C GLY A 37 0.23 -1.32 -9.43
N GLU A 38 -0.64 -0.74 -8.60
CA GLU A 38 -2.09 -0.70 -8.82
C GLU A 38 -2.47 -0.16 -10.21
N GLU A 39 -1.82 0.91 -10.67
CA GLU A 39 -2.16 1.58 -11.95
C GLU A 39 -1.80 0.73 -13.20
N GLN A 40 -1.12 -0.40 -13.00
CA GLN A 40 -0.79 -1.37 -14.06
C GLN A 40 -1.80 -2.53 -14.11
N VAL A 41 -2.71 -2.62 -13.14
CA VAL A 41 -3.63 -3.75 -12.96
C VAL A 41 -5.05 -3.33 -13.36
N GLY A 42 -5.73 -4.19 -14.11
CA GLY A 42 -7.14 -3.96 -14.45
C GLY A 42 -8.04 -3.99 -13.22
N ALA A 43 -9.18 -3.29 -13.27
CA ALA A 43 -10.11 -3.25 -12.16
C ALA A 43 -10.72 -4.63 -11.83
N GLY A 44 -10.79 -4.95 -10.55
CA GLY A 44 -11.52 -6.10 -10.00
C GLY A 44 -10.63 -7.25 -9.53
N THR A 45 -11.14 -8.01 -8.55
CA THR A 45 -10.40 -9.04 -7.82
C THR A 45 -9.70 -10.07 -8.73
N LEU A 46 -10.32 -10.47 -9.83
CA LEU A 46 -9.73 -11.45 -10.75
C LEU A 46 -8.49 -10.91 -11.46
N ALA A 47 -8.52 -9.63 -11.87
CA ALA A 47 -7.38 -9.00 -12.52
C ALA A 47 -6.22 -8.82 -11.53
N SER A 48 -6.51 -8.45 -10.28
CA SER A 48 -5.49 -8.35 -9.22
C SER A 48 -4.84 -9.70 -8.90
N VAL A 49 -5.63 -10.77 -8.83
CA VAL A 49 -5.12 -12.13 -8.59
C VAL A 49 -4.24 -12.59 -9.75
N GLU A 50 -4.66 -12.36 -10.98
CA GLU A 50 -3.89 -12.73 -12.16
C GLU A 50 -2.58 -11.95 -12.26
N ALA A 51 -2.62 -10.63 -11.99
CA ALA A 51 -1.43 -9.79 -11.98
C ALA A 51 -0.42 -10.24 -10.92
N LEU A 52 -0.89 -10.47 -9.69
CA LEU A 52 -0.04 -10.98 -8.61
C LEU A 52 0.57 -12.34 -8.96
N ARG A 53 -0.23 -13.26 -9.52
CA ARG A 53 0.24 -14.57 -9.92
C ARG A 53 1.31 -14.48 -11.00
N SER A 54 1.06 -13.70 -12.04
CA SER A 54 2.01 -13.47 -13.13
C SER A 54 3.32 -12.89 -12.61
N SER A 55 3.26 -11.90 -11.71
CA SER A 55 4.44 -11.29 -11.09
C SER A 55 5.22 -12.27 -10.21
N LEU A 56 4.55 -13.18 -9.49
CA LEU A 56 5.21 -14.21 -8.68
C LEU A 56 5.86 -15.33 -9.52
N GLU A 57 5.38 -15.55 -10.75
CA GLU A 57 5.97 -16.50 -11.68
C GLU A 57 7.19 -15.92 -12.43
N GLN A 58 7.44 -14.61 -12.33
CA GLN A 58 8.62 -13.97 -12.92
C GLN A 58 9.85 -14.21 -12.06
N GLU A 59 10.84 -14.91 -12.62
CA GLU A 59 12.16 -15.05 -12.00
C GLU A 59 12.94 -13.73 -12.11
N THR A 60 13.34 -13.18 -10.97
CA THR A 60 14.24 -12.03 -10.85
C THR A 60 15.57 -12.44 -10.25
N GLU A 61 16.66 -11.71 -10.53
CA GLU A 61 17.99 -12.10 -10.03
C GLU A 61 18.10 -12.00 -8.50
N ASP A 62 17.36 -11.06 -7.89
CA ASP A 62 17.30 -10.87 -6.43
C ASP A 62 16.11 -11.59 -5.76
N GLY A 63 15.23 -12.19 -6.54
CA GLY A 63 14.02 -12.87 -6.05
C GLY A 63 13.00 -11.92 -5.42
N LEU A 64 13.12 -10.60 -5.61
CA LEU A 64 12.23 -9.62 -5.00
C LEU A 64 11.08 -9.20 -5.92
N LEU A 65 9.90 -9.06 -5.31
CA LEU A 65 8.70 -8.44 -5.91
C LEU A 65 8.22 -7.30 -5.02
N TRP A 66 8.17 -6.08 -5.58
CA TRP A 66 7.57 -4.91 -4.95
C TRP A 66 6.11 -4.77 -5.35
N ILE A 67 5.24 -4.58 -4.36
CA ILE A 67 3.79 -4.38 -4.56
C ILE A 67 3.43 -3.01 -4.01
N VAL A 68 2.82 -2.17 -4.85
CA VAL A 68 2.61 -0.75 -4.54
C VAL A 68 1.18 -0.32 -4.84
N ASP A 69 0.56 0.30 -3.85
CA ASP A 69 -0.60 1.18 -4.02
C ASP A 69 -0.12 2.61 -3.68
N PRO A 70 -0.05 3.51 -4.70
CA PRO A 70 0.50 4.84 -4.50
C PRO A 70 -0.37 5.73 -3.62
N ILE A 71 -1.70 5.56 -3.65
CA ILE A 71 -2.68 6.35 -2.86
C ILE A 71 -3.88 5.46 -2.48
N ASP A 72 -3.71 4.66 -1.42
CA ASP A 72 -4.83 3.92 -0.81
C ASP A 72 -5.78 4.93 -0.17
N GLY A 73 -7.07 4.81 -0.50
CA GLY A 73 -8.08 5.79 -0.12
C GLY A 73 -8.22 6.95 -1.10
N THR A 74 -8.04 6.71 -2.41
CA THR A 74 -8.21 7.67 -3.51
C THR A 74 -9.47 8.54 -3.38
N THR A 75 -10.59 7.98 -2.91
CA THR A 75 -11.84 8.73 -2.66
C THR A 75 -11.70 9.74 -1.51
N ASN A 76 -11.01 9.38 -0.43
CA ASN A 76 -10.72 10.30 0.68
C ASN A 76 -9.76 11.40 0.23
N PHE A 77 -8.72 11.04 -0.54
CA PHE A 77 -7.82 11.99 -1.16
C PHE A 77 -8.57 13.01 -2.04
N GLN A 78 -9.48 12.54 -2.91
CA GLN A 78 -10.36 13.37 -3.73
C GLN A 78 -11.24 14.31 -2.89
N ALA A 79 -11.74 13.83 -1.75
CA ALA A 79 -12.58 14.60 -0.85
C ALA A 79 -11.79 15.56 0.05
N GLY A 80 -10.44 15.55 -0.01
CA GLY A 80 -9.58 16.32 0.89
C GLY A 80 -9.60 15.82 2.33
N LEU A 81 -10.03 14.57 2.56
CA LEU A 81 -10.01 13.94 3.87
C LEU A 81 -8.62 13.35 4.14
N PRO A 82 -8.03 13.54 5.32
CA PRO A 82 -6.65 13.12 5.65
C PRO A 82 -6.51 11.62 5.94
N ILE A 83 -7.31 10.79 5.27
CA ILE A 83 -7.45 9.35 5.50
C ILE A 83 -7.04 8.63 4.20
N TYR A 84 -5.78 8.80 3.83
CA TYR A 84 -5.14 8.14 2.69
C TYR A 84 -3.67 7.91 3.01
N CYS A 85 -3.04 6.97 2.31
CA CYS A 85 -1.64 6.63 2.50
C CYS A 85 -1.02 6.04 1.24
N ALA A 86 0.32 6.10 1.15
CA ALA A 86 1.05 5.22 0.26
C ALA A 86 1.27 3.86 0.96
N SER A 87 1.07 2.76 0.23
CA SER A 87 1.25 1.40 0.73
C SER A 87 2.24 0.65 -0.15
N ILE A 88 3.32 0.15 0.44
CA ILE A 88 4.40 -0.53 -0.26
C ILE A 88 4.75 -1.81 0.49
N GLY A 89 4.71 -2.94 -0.20
CA GLY A 89 5.19 -4.24 0.26
C GLY A 89 6.34 -4.74 -0.59
N VAL A 90 7.20 -5.56 0.01
CA VAL A 90 8.21 -6.34 -0.73
C VAL A 90 8.12 -7.80 -0.31
N MET A 91 8.16 -8.69 -1.29
CA MET A 91 8.09 -10.13 -1.14
C MET A 91 9.37 -10.79 -1.66
N ASP A 92 9.70 -11.94 -1.08
CA ASP A 92 10.70 -12.90 -1.58
C ASP A 92 10.09 -14.31 -1.69
N GLU A 93 10.91 -15.34 -1.88
CA GLU A 93 10.47 -16.75 -2.00
C GLU A 93 9.69 -17.26 -0.78
N ASP A 94 9.92 -16.67 0.40
CA ASP A 94 9.26 -17.01 1.66
C ASP A 94 8.00 -16.15 1.91
N GLY A 95 7.60 -15.31 0.94
CA GLY A 95 6.43 -14.42 1.01
C GLY A 95 6.78 -12.98 1.43
N LEU A 96 5.85 -12.29 2.09
CA LEU A 96 6.06 -10.90 2.52
C LEU A 96 7.27 -10.77 3.45
N LEU A 97 8.26 -10.00 3.01
CA LEU A 97 9.50 -9.72 3.71
C LEU A 97 9.37 -8.44 4.55
N ALA A 98 8.82 -7.38 3.97
CA ALA A 98 8.59 -6.11 4.65
C ALA A 98 7.40 -5.36 4.03
N GLY A 99 6.84 -4.43 4.80
CA GLY A 99 5.81 -3.52 4.33
C GLY A 99 5.84 -2.20 5.07
N VAL A 100 5.43 -1.13 4.38
CA VAL A 100 5.29 0.21 4.91
C VAL A 100 3.98 0.83 4.44
N ILE A 101 3.32 1.52 5.36
CA ILE A 101 2.16 2.37 5.13
C ILE A 101 2.55 3.76 5.61
N TYR A 102 2.47 4.75 4.74
CA TYR A 102 2.80 6.13 5.07
C TYR A 102 1.61 7.05 4.82
N ASN A 103 1.09 7.65 5.89
CA ASN A 103 0.10 8.73 5.81
C ASN A 103 0.83 10.08 5.80
N PRO A 104 0.90 10.77 4.64
CA PRO A 104 1.66 12.02 4.52
C PRO A 104 1.00 13.20 5.24
N PHE A 105 -0.29 13.13 5.55
CA PHE A 105 -0.98 14.19 6.28
C PHE A 105 -0.65 14.16 7.78
N LEU A 106 -0.54 12.95 8.34
CA LEU A 106 -0.23 12.75 9.75
C LEU A 106 1.28 12.67 10.04
N ASP A 107 2.12 12.63 9.00
CA ASP A 107 3.54 12.29 9.09
C ASP A 107 3.73 10.99 9.89
N GLU A 108 2.91 9.99 9.54
CA GLU A 108 2.86 8.70 10.23
C GLU A 108 3.29 7.59 9.30
N MET A 109 4.40 6.93 9.65
CA MET A 109 4.95 5.79 8.96
C MET A 109 4.81 4.54 9.83
N THR A 110 3.89 3.66 9.42
CA THR A 110 3.77 2.32 9.99
C THR A 110 4.53 1.36 9.12
N TRP A 111 5.39 0.51 9.70
CA TRP A 111 6.15 -0.49 8.94
C TRP A 111 6.34 -1.76 9.74
N ALA A 112 6.57 -2.86 9.04
CA ALA A 112 6.84 -4.16 9.63
C ALA A 112 7.78 -4.98 8.75
N THR A 113 8.47 -5.93 9.38
CA THR A 113 9.28 -6.93 8.68
C THR A 113 8.98 -8.33 9.19
N ARG A 114 9.19 -9.34 8.36
CA ARG A 114 9.07 -10.75 8.73
C ARG A 114 9.98 -11.05 9.93
N GLY A 115 9.38 -11.42 11.05
CA GLY A 115 10.08 -11.70 12.31
C GLY A 115 10.54 -10.46 13.11
N GLY A 116 10.51 -9.25 12.54
CA GLY A 116 10.95 -8.02 13.23
C GLY A 116 9.87 -7.32 14.06
N GLY A 117 8.61 -7.66 13.82
CA GLY A 117 7.45 -6.98 14.41
C GLY A 117 7.02 -5.76 13.61
N ALA A 118 6.16 -4.93 14.20
CA ALA A 118 5.59 -3.74 13.59
C ALA A 118 5.93 -2.49 14.40
N PHE A 119 6.01 -1.35 13.73
CA PHE A 119 6.43 -0.08 14.30
C PHE A 119 5.63 1.07 13.68
N VAL A 120 5.43 2.14 14.45
CA VAL A 120 4.89 3.42 13.97
C VAL A 120 5.84 4.54 14.40
N ASN A 121 6.37 5.30 13.44
CA ASN A 121 7.34 6.38 13.68
C ASN A 121 8.50 5.95 14.61
N GLY A 122 9.01 4.73 14.39
CA GLY A 122 10.11 4.15 15.17
C GLY A 122 9.71 3.53 16.52
N ASN A 123 8.47 3.72 16.98
CA ASN A 123 7.96 3.10 18.20
C ASN A 123 7.37 1.74 17.88
N ARG A 124 7.72 0.71 18.65
CA ARG A 124 7.18 -0.64 18.47
C ARG A 124 5.68 -0.66 18.73
N LEU A 125 4.93 -1.20 17.77
CA LEU A 125 3.51 -1.52 17.93
C LEU A 125 3.37 -2.85 18.67
N GLU A 126 2.50 -2.84 19.67
CA GLU A 126 2.10 -4.04 20.38
C GLU A 126 0.58 -4.15 20.36
N ALA A 127 0.09 -5.39 20.29
CA ALA A 127 -1.30 -5.65 20.61
C ALA A 127 -1.56 -5.11 22.03
N ARG A 128 -2.77 -4.60 22.26
CA ARG A 128 -3.17 -4.06 23.57
C ARG A 128 -3.01 -5.16 24.64
N THR A 129 -2.06 -4.97 25.56
CA THR A 129 -1.69 -5.93 26.62
C THR A 129 -1.99 -5.42 28.04
N ASP A 130 -2.49 -4.20 28.19
CA ASP A 130 -2.79 -3.52 29.46
C ASP A 130 -4.05 -4.05 30.20
N GLY A 131 -4.60 -5.18 29.76
CA GLY A 131 -5.83 -5.76 30.30
C GLY A 131 -7.11 -5.08 29.85
N THR A 132 -7.04 -4.01 29.02
CA THR A 132 -8.23 -3.35 28.44
C THR A 132 -8.62 -3.93 27.09
N ALA A 133 -7.86 -4.88 26.56
CA ALA A 133 -8.21 -5.61 25.35
C ALA A 133 -9.44 -6.49 25.57
N THR A 134 -10.44 -6.33 24.71
CA THR A 134 -11.61 -7.21 24.69
C THR A 134 -11.39 -8.40 23.76
N THR A 135 -11.80 -9.58 24.21
CA THR A 135 -11.96 -10.78 23.37
C THR A 135 -13.42 -11.01 22.98
N VAL A 136 -14.33 -10.11 23.38
CA VAL A 136 -15.77 -10.22 23.13
C VAL A 136 -16.16 -9.26 22.03
N LEU A 137 -16.66 -9.80 20.92
CA LEU A 137 -16.98 -9.02 19.72
C LEU A 137 -17.94 -7.85 19.97
N LYS A 138 -18.93 -8.02 20.86
CA LYS A 138 -19.92 -6.97 21.18
C LYS A 138 -19.29 -5.71 21.81
N ASP A 139 -18.10 -5.85 22.39
CA ASP A 139 -17.37 -4.80 23.10
C ASP A 139 -16.22 -4.24 22.24
N ALA A 140 -16.03 -4.77 21.02
CA ALA A 140 -14.94 -4.39 20.13
C ALA A 140 -15.33 -3.20 19.23
N LEU A 141 -14.34 -2.34 18.93
CA LEU A 141 -14.45 -1.38 17.84
C LEU A 141 -13.98 -2.05 16.55
N VAL A 142 -14.84 -2.07 15.52
CA VAL A 142 -14.54 -2.71 14.23
C VAL A 142 -14.55 -1.66 13.14
N ASN A 143 -13.46 -1.58 12.37
CA ASN A 143 -13.41 -0.80 11.14
C ASN A 143 -13.83 -1.70 9.97
N ILE A 144 -14.71 -1.20 9.10
CA ILE A 144 -15.20 -1.92 7.91
C ILE A 144 -15.15 -1.02 6.68
N GLY A 145 -14.75 -1.58 5.55
CA GLY A 145 -14.96 -0.99 4.23
C GLY A 145 -16.24 -1.54 3.59
N PHE A 146 -16.99 -0.70 2.88
CA PHE A 146 -18.13 -1.15 2.08
C PHE A 146 -17.71 -1.37 0.62
N PRO A 147 -18.24 -2.40 -0.06
CA PRO A 147 -18.06 -2.52 -1.49
C PRO A 147 -18.72 -1.32 -2.19
N VAL A 148 -17.95 -0.65 -3.04
CA VAL A 148 -18.41 0.43 -3.92
C VAL A 148 -18.60 -0.07 -5.35
#